data_AF-A0A3D4CYL0-F1
#
_entry.id   AF-A0A3D4CYL0-F1
#
_cell.length_a   1.000
_cell.length_b   1.000
_cell.length_c   1.000
_cell.angle_alpha   90.00
_cell.angle_beta   90.00
_cell.angle_gamma   90.00
#
_symmetry.space_group_name_H-M   'P 1'
#
loop_
_entity.id
_entity.type
_entity.pdbx_description
1 polymer ?
#
loop_
_entity_poly.entity_id
_entity_poly.type
_entity_poly.pdbx_seq_one_letter_code
_entity_poly.pdbx_strand_id
1 'polypeptide(L)'
;MRSLVEGHLEDTGGLLRLSPNWVPRSFLQPGLRIKLHPDDTYAYGLSRGGIDERWFASTTECANEGRVHDEGLSYVVVGRERFTLREAVAECGAELIGSSIWDKYSKWPVYSKFFDNMGPIPHHM
;
A
#
# COMPACT_ATOMS: atom_id res chain seq x y z
N MET A 1 4.21 5.41 -18.70
CA MET A 1 3.50 4.79 -17.57
C MET A 1 2.04 4.54 -17.90
N ARG A 2 1.30 5.55 -18.39
CA ARG A 2 -0.06 5.40 -18.94
C ARG A 2 -0.25 4.15 -19.80
N SER A 3 0.58 3.97 -20.82
CA SER A 3 0.52 2.80 -21.71
C SER A 3 0.69 1.45 -21.01
N LEU A 4 1.45 1.39 -19.91
CA LEU A 4 1.60 0.18 -19.09
C LEU A 4 0.34 -0.09 -18.27
N VAL A 5 -0.32 0.96 -17.76
CA VAL A 5 -1.58 0.82 -17.02
C VAL A 5 -2.70 0.37 -17.96
N GLU A 6 -2.89 1.08 -19.07
CA GLU A 6 -3.91 0.79 -20.07
C GLU A 6 -3.75 -0.63 -20.64
N GLY A 7 -2.54 -0.97 -21.11
CA GLY A 7 -2.26 -2.31 -21.64
C GLY A 7 -2.48 -3.41 -20.60
N HIS A 8 -2.11 -3.20 -19.33
CA HIS A 8 -2.36 -4.19 -18.29
C HIS A 8 -3.86 -4.34 -17.96
N LEU A 9 -4.62 -3.25 -17.98
CA LEU A 9 -6.07 -3.31 -17.80
C LEU A 9 -6.73 -4.05 -18.96
N GLU A 10 -6.29 -3.83 -20.20
CA GLU A 10 -6.75 -4.59 -21.37
C GLU A 10 -6.47 -6.09 -21.23
N ASP A 11 -5.22 -6.46 -20.93
CA ASP A 11 -4.78 -7.86 -20.77
C ASP A 11 -5.53 -8.61 -19.67
N THR A 12 -5.95 -7.89 -18.61
CA THR A 12 -6.54 -8.48 -17.41
C THR A 12 -8.07 -8.38 -17.37
N GLY A 13 -8.69 -7.73 -18.35
CA GLY A 13 -10.14 -7.46 -18.34
C GLY A 13 -10.55 -6.46 -17.27
N GLY A 14 -9.70 -5.47 -16.98
CA GLY A 14 -9.97 -4.36 -16.07
C GLY A 14 -9.40 -4.51 -14.65
N LEU A 15 -8.44 -5.41 -14.43
CA LEU A 15 -7.87 -5.67 -13.10
C LEU A 15 -6.43 -5.17 -12.97
N LEU A 16 -6.23 -4.09 -12.21
CA LEU A 16 -4.89 -3.63 -11.86
C LEU A 16 -4.35 -4.39 -10.64
N ARG A 17 -3.35 -5.28 -10.85
CA ARG A 17 -2.78 -6.10 -9.77
C ARG A 17 -1.81 -5.30 -8.90
N LEU A 18 -2.02 -5.35 -7.57
CA LEU A 18 -1.16 -4.71 -6.58
C LEU A 18 -0.32 -5.74 -5.82
N SER A 19 0.94 -5.40 -5.50
CA SER A 19 1.73 -6.14 -4.54
C SER A 19 1.22 -5.93 -3.11
N PRO A 20 1.45 -6.88 -2.19
CA PRO A 20 1.29 -6.60 -0.76
C PRO A 20 2.14 -5.38 -0.35
N ASN A 21 1.64 -4.63 0.64
CA ASN A 21 2.28 -3.43 1.18
C ASN A 21 2.30 -3.56 2.70
N TRP A 22 3.52 -3.68 3.22
CA TRP A 22 3.80 -4.06 4.61
C TRP A 22 4.32 -2.85 5.36
N VAL A 23 3.83 -2.65 6.58
CA VAL A 23 4.22 -1.51 7.40
C VAL A 23 4.56 -1.98 8.81
N PRO A 24 5.77 -1.68 9.32
CA PRO A 24 6.15 -2.01 10.68
C PRO A 24 5.71 -0.95 11.68
N ARG A 25 5.60 -1.34 12.95
CA ARG A 25 5.34 -0.44 14.08
C ARG A 25 6.33 -0.71 15.21
N SER A 26 7.08 0.32 15.59
CA SER A 26 8.12 0.23 16.62
C SER A 26 7.59 0.06 18.04
N PHE A 27 6.31 0.37 18.28
CA PHE A 27 5.68 0.38 19.59
C PHE A 27 4.62 -0.73 19.78
N LEU A 28 4.44 -1.60 18.79
CA LEU A 28 3.45 -2.67 18.80
C LEU A 28 4.11 -4.04 18.58
N GLN A 29 3.47 -5.07 19.13
CA GLN A 29 3.87 -6.46 18.91
C GLN A 29 2.99 -7.08 17.82
N PRO A 30 3.58 -7.67 16.76
CA PRO A 30 2.82 -8.27 15.67
C PRO A 30 2.09 -9.54 16.14
N GLY A 31 0.87 -9.72 15.65
CA GLY A 31 -0.01 -10.84 15.95
C GLY A 31 0.21 -12.08 15.07
N LEU A 32 1.01 -11.97 14.01
CA LEU A 32 1.42 -13.07 13.11
C LEU A 32 0.28 -13.73 12.29
N ARG A 33 -0.78 -12.98 11.99
CA ARG A 33 -1.99 -13.39 11.25
C ARG A 33 -2.15 -12.70 9.88
N ILE A 34 -1.24 -11.80 9.49
CA ILE A 34 -1.25 -11.08 8.19
C ILE A 34 -0.80 -11.89 6.96
N LYS A 35 -0.53 -13.20 7.13
CA LYS A 35 -0.01 -14.11 6.08
C LYS A 35 1.33 -13.66 5.49
N LEU A 36 2.17 -13.04 6.33
CA LEU A 36 3.57 -12.76 6.05
C LEU A 36 4.41 -14.01 6.37
N HIS A 37 5.51 -14.23 5.64
CA HIS A 37 6.45 -15.28 6.01
C HIS A 37 7.06 -14.98 7.39
N PRO A 38 7.19 -15.95 8.32
CA PRO A 38 7.69 -15.68 9.67
C PRO A 38 9.06 -14.99 9.71
N ASP A 39 9.98 -15.36 8.81
CA ASP A 39 11.32 -14.76 8.73
C ASP A 39 11.29 -13.26 8.35
N ASP A 40 10.22 -12.79 7.72
CA ASP A 40 10.08 -11.40 7.29
C ASP A 40 9.46 -10.50 8.38
N THR A 41 9.06 -11.05 9.52
CA THR A 41 8.37 -10.32 10.61
C THR A 41 9.11 -9.04 11.00
N TYR A 42 10.44 -9.04 10.93
CA TYR A 42 11.31 -7.90 11.23
C TYR A 42 12.18 -7.49 10.04
N ALA A 43 11.68 -7.63 8.81
CA ALA A 43 12.43 -7.34 7.57
C ALA A 43 12.96 -5.89 7.50
N TYR A 44 12.32 -4.94 8.20
CA TYR A 44 12.75 -3.55 8.30
C TYR A 44 13.80 -3.31 9.40
N GLY A 45 14.22 -4.36 10.12
CA GLY A 45 15.14 -4.30 11.25
C GLY A 45 14.42 -4.11 12.59
N LEU A 46 15.03 -4.61 13.66
CA LEU A 46 14.44 -4.58 15.01
C LEU A 46 14.13 -3.16 15.51
N SER A 47 14.90 -2.15 15.10
CA SER A 47 14.66 -0.75 15.44
C SER A 47 13.39 -0.18 14.82
N ARG A 48 12.88 -0.77 13.73
CA ARG A 48 11.63 -0.37 13.07
C ARG A 48 10.40 -1.09 13.62
N GLY A 49 10.61 -2.12 14.44
CA GLY A 49 9.56 -2.97 14.99
C GLY A 49 9.09 -4.08 14.05
N GLY A 50 8.11 -4.85 14.52
CA GLY A 50 7.52 -5.93 13.74
C GLY A 50 6.51 -5.41 12.72
N ILE A 51 6.34 -6.14 11.61
CA ILE A 51 5.28 -5.88 10.64
C ILE A 51 3.95 -6.39 11.22
N ASP A 52 3.07 -5.46 11.54
CA ASP A 52 1.73 -5.70 12.08
C ASP A 52 0.62 -5.07 11.23
N GLU A 53 0.97 -4.36 10.15
CA GLU A 53 0.02 -3.74 9.24
C GLU A 53 0.23 -4.18 7.79
N ARG A 54 -0.89 -4.44 7.11
CA ARG A 54 -0.97 -4.56 5.65
C ARG A 54 -1.87 -3.48 5.09
N TRP A 55 -1.34 -2.66 4.18
CA TRP A 55 -2.09 -1.58 3.56
C TRP A 55 -2.62 -2.01 2.19
N PHE A 56 -3.84 -1.60 1.85
CA PHE A 56 -4.48 -1.97 0.59
C PHE A 56 -4.71 -0.74 -0.27
N ALA A 57 -4.28 -0.79 -1.53
CA ALA A 57 -4.47 0.28 -2.50
C ALA A 57 -4.11 1.67 -1.94
N SER A 58 -3.07 1.73 -1.13
CA SER A 58 -2.62 2.97 -0.49
C SER A 58 -1.82 3.83 -1.47
N THR A 59 -2.17 5.11 -1.53
CA THR A 59 -1.40 6.20 -2.15
C THR A 59 -0.80 7.14 -1.09
N THR A 60 -0.81 6.73 0.19
CA THR A 60 -0.38 7.51 1.34
C THR A 60 0.96 7.01 1.84
N GLU A 61 1.90 7.92 2.09
CA GLU A 61 3.18 7.57 2.72
C GLU A 61 2.98 7.26 4.21
N CYS A 62 3.75 6.29 4.71
CA CYS A 62 3.75 6.00 6.13
C CYS A 62 4.30 7.18 6.93
N ALA A 63 3.77 7.41 8.13
CA ALA A 63 4.28 8.44 9.04
C ALA A 63 5.18 7.81 10.13
N ASN A 64 6.05 6.90 9.71
CA ASN A 64 7.03 6.26 10.59
C ASN A 64 8.34 7.06 10.63
N GLU A 65 8.94 7.13 11.81
CA GLU A 65 10.33 7.55 11.95
C GLU A 65 11.25 6.54 11.23
N GLY A 66 12.25 7.05 10.51
CA GLY A 66 13.23 6.22 9.80
C GLY A 66 12.67 5.42 8.62
N ARG A 67 11.46 5.73 8.13
CA ARG A 67 10.86 5.07 6.97
C ARG A 67 11.71 5.20 5.72
N VAL A 68 11.59 4.22 4.83
CA VAL A 68 12.06 4.36 3.45
C VAL A 68 11.09 5.21 2.63
N HIS A 69 11.58 5.78 1.53
CA HIS A 69 10.85 6.78 0.73
C HIS A 69 9.48 6.33 0.20
N ASP A 70 9.28 5.02 0.00
CA ASP A 70 8.09 4.40 -0.57
C ASP A 70 7.25 3.63 0.46
N GLU A 71 7.63 3.63 1.74
CA GLU A 71 6.93 2.90 2.78
C GLU A 71 5.48 3.36 2.90
N GLY A 72 4.52 2.43 2.81
CA GLY A 72 3.09 2.73 2.82
C GLY A 72 2.48 2.95 1.43
N LEU A 73 3.26 3.07 0.36
CA LEU A 73 2.73 3.14 -1.02
C LEU A 73 2.52 1.74 -1.61
N SER A 74 1.35 1.52 -2.19
CA SER A 74 1.07 0.24 -2.86
C SER A 74 1.61 0.28 -4.29
N TYR A 75 2.29 -0.80 -4.68
CA TYR A 75 2.82 -0.94 -6.04
C TYR A 75 1.85 -1.71 -6.93
N VAL A 76 1.67 -1.20 -8.14
CA VAL A 76 1.15 -1.95 -9.29
C VAL A 76 2.29 -2.79 -9.86
N VAL A 77 2.01 -4.03 -10.24
CA VAL A 77 3.00 -4.94 -10.84
C VAL A 77 2.53 -5.38 -12.21
N VAL A 78 3.32 -5.10 -13.24
CA VAL A 78 3.07 -5.48 -14.63
C VAL A 78 4.29 -6.24 -15.14
N GLY A 79 4.23 -7.58 -15.08
CA GLY A 79 5.37 -8.43 -15.42
C GLY A 79 6.57 -8.16 -14.49
N ARG A 80 7.64 -7.55 -15.03
CA ARG A 80 8.84 -7.15 -14.27
C ARG A 80 8.85 -5.67 -13.89
N GLU A 81 7.93 -4.89 -14.43
CA GLU A 81 7.80 -3.48 -14.14
C GLU A 81 6.95 -3.28 -12.88
N ARG A 82 7.32 -2.26 -12.09
CA ARG A 82 6.52 -1.82 -10.94
C ARG A 82 6.53 -0.30 -10.85
N PHE A 83 5.39 0.25 -10.46
CA PHE A 83 5.20 1.67 -10.18
C PHE A 83 4.13 1.82 -9.10
N THR A 84 4.09 2.94 -8.38
CA THR A 84 3.13 3.11 -7.30
C THR A 84 1.72 3.34 -7.86
N LEU A 85 0.70 2.93 -7.11
CA LEU A 85 -0.69 3.27 -7.42
C LEU A 85 -0.87 4.80 -7.44
N ARG A 86 -0.12 5.53 -6.61
CA ARG A 86 -0.13 6.99 -6.57
C ARG A 86 0.26 7.58 -7.92
N GLU A 87 1.35 7.09 -8.49
CA GLU A 87 1.82 7.49 -9.82
C GLU A 87 0.81 7.11 -10.92
N ALA A 88 0.27 5.89 -10.87
CA ALA A 88 -0.75 5.44 -11.83
C ALA A 88 -2.00 6.35 -11.82
N VAL A 89 -2.46 6.72 -10.63
CA VAL A 89 -3.61 7.63 -10.44
C VAL A 89 -3.29 9.05 -10.89
N ALA A 90 -2.10 9.56 -10.60
CA ALA A 90 -1.68 10.89 -11.04
C ALA A 90 -1.63 10.99 -12.58
N GLU A 91 -1.19 9.92 -13.25
CA GLU A 91 -1.03 9.88 -14.70
C GLU A 91 -2.36 9.63 -15.44
N CYS A 92 -3.21 8.74 -14.92
CA CYS A 92 -4.42 8.27 -15.62
C CYS A 92 -5.71 8.99 -15.15
N GLY A 93 -5.70 9.57 -13.95
CA GLY A 93 -6.80 10.36 -13.41
C GLY A 93 -8.15 9.63 -13.46
N ALA A 94 -9.15 10.31 -14.02
CA ALA A 94 -10.54 9.83 -14.13
C ALA A 94 -10.69 8.50 -14.88
N GLU A 95 -9.79 8.15 -15.78
CA GLU A 95 -9.88 6.88 -16.53
C GLU A 95 -9.56 5.68 -15.64
N LEU A 96 -8.73 5.85 -14.61
CA LEU A 96 -8.38 4.78 -13.68
C LEU A 96 -9.34 4.69 -12.49
N ILE A 97 -9.75 5.83 -11.92
CA ILE A 97 -10.54 5.85 -10.68
C ILE A 97 -11.98 6.33 -10.84
N GLY A 98 -12.39 6.63 -12.08
CA GLY A 98 -13.70 7.21 -12.40
C GLY A 98 -13.77 8.72 -12.23
N SER A 99 -14.57 9.38 -13.08
CA SER A 99 -14.76 10.83 -13.06
C SER A 99 -15.27 11.36 -11.73
N SER A 100 -16.24 10.69 -11.11
CA SER A 100 -16.82 11.13 -9.83
C SER A 100 -15.80 11.24 -8.69
N ILE A 101 -14.82 10.33 -8.64
CA ILE A 101 -13.76 10.36 -7.64
C ILE A 101 -12.71 11.42 -8.03
N TRP A 102 -12.30 11.45 -9.30
CA TRP A 102 -11.27 12.37 -9.78
C TRP A 102 -11.71 13.83 -9.67
N ASP A 103 -12.93 14.15 -10.09
CA ASP A 103 -13.45 15.52 -10.07
C ASP A 103 -13.60 16.05 -8.63
N LYS A 104 -13.91 15.16 -7.67
CA LYS A 104 -14.11 15.53 -6.27
C LYS A 104 -12.81 15.62 -5.46
N TYR A 105 -11.88 14.71 -5.68
CA TYR A 105 -10.70 14.56 -4.82
C TYR A 105 -9.37 14.78 -5.56
N SER A 106 -9.37 14.63 -6.88
CA SER A 106 -8.18 14.66 -7.75
C SER A 106 -7.06 13.74 -7.27
N LYS A 107 -7.45 12.64 -6.61
CA LYS A 107 -6.60 11.59 -6.05
C LYS A 107 -7.43 10.38 -5.71
N TRP A 108 -6.77 9.28 -5.38
CA TRP A 108 -7.40 8.13 -4.73
C TRP A 108 -7.71 8.45 -3.26
N PRO A 109 -8.98 8.50 -2.84
CA PRO A 109 -9.35 8.95 -1.50
C PRO A 109 -9.48 7.82 -0.48
N VAL A 110 -9.22 6.57 -0.89
CA VAL A 110 -9.42 5.40 -0.03
C VAL A 110 -8.14 5.08 0.72
N TYR A 111 -8.29 4.85 2.02
CA TYR A 111 -7.21 4.38 2.87
C TYR A 111 -7.71 3.20 3.69
N SER A 112 -7.22 2.01 3.33
CA SER A 112 -7.66 0.75 3.93
C SER A 112 -6.47 -0.05 4.43
N LYS A 113 -6.64 -0.66 5.60
CA LYS A 113 -5.58 -1.39 6.30
C LYS A 113 -6.14 -2.61 7.00
N PHE A 114 -5.32 -3.63 7.09
CA PHE A 114 -5.50 -4.72 8.03
C PHE A 114 -4.44 -4.59 9.13
N PHE A 115 -4.92 -4.45 10.38
CA PHE A 115 -4.10 -4.37 11.57
C PHE A 115 -4.09 -5.73 12.28
N ASP A 116 -2.91 -6.12 12.75
CA ASP A 116 -2.67 -7.40 13.38
C ASP A 116 -1.79 -7.22 14.62
N ASN A 117 -2.36 -6.56 15.61
CA ASN A 117 -1.70 -6.30 16.88
C ASN A 117 -1.96 -7.48 17.83
N MET A 118 -0.93 -7.90 18.57
CA MET A 118 -1.07 -8.93 19.60
C MET A 118 -1.83 -8.42 20.83
N GLY A 119 -1.73 -7.11 21.13
CA GLY A 119 -2.28 -6.48 22.31
C GLY A 119 -3.05 -5.19 22.03
N PRO A 120 -3.56 -4.53 23.08
CA PRO A 120 -4.20 -3.23 22.96
C PRO A 120 -3.21 -2.19 22.43
N ILE A 121 -3.73 -1.25 21.63
CA ILE A 121 -2.96 -0.13 21.10
C ILE A 121 -3.14 1.13 21.97
N PRO A 122 -2.23 2.12 21.91
CA PRO A 122 -2.37 3.37 22.63
C PRO A 122 -3.70 4.08 22.33
N HIS A 123 -4.24 4.75 23.34
CA HIS A 123 -5.41 5.60 23.17
C HIS A 123 -5.11 6.74 22.18
N HIS A 124 -5.99 6.93 21.21
CA HIS A 124 -5.90 7.95 20.16
C HIS A 124 -7.29 8.55 19.89
N MET A 125 -7.34 9.79 19.41
CA MET A 125 -8.56 10.55 19.05
C MET A 125 -8.49 11.02 17.59
#